data_AF-A0A8J5WUY1-F1
#
_entry.id   AF-A0A8J5WUY1-F1
#
_cell.length_a   1.000
_cell.length_b   1.000
_cell.length_c   1.000
_cell.angle_alpha   90.00
_cell.angle_beta   90.00
_cell.angle_gamma   90.00
#
_symmetry.space_group_name_H-M   'P 1'
#
loop_
_entity.id
_entity.type
_entity.pdbx_description
1 polymer ?
#
loop_
_entity_poly.entity_id
_entity_poly.type
_entity_poly.pdbx_seq_one_letter_code
_entity_poly.pdbx_strand_id
1 'polypeptide(L)'
;MTERVAQEDRIPILKASQDHLKEFISICEALELIPEDELELSRQRQPDTMANRRAQKVARFKRQKAAETKLLEIKERKERRGRSLRAAALSAPIEAEEEDAFEDDGEEEREAWLATISLALSKAFDLLDMLKKEEEMLLAVKERQAKDGNAFAREMLDERTKKAETWHHNAANRVQYSKAADPITCATFAQDVIEGRASVSQAHEHKHQPLIFGPASLVGRGLTSERERMAAQVFQPGYRLPTMSIEEAGLREMKMMERWQERTAKMIQESNSAWHKDGTRSAQQDEDEDAEEDKARAWDDWKDDNPRGAGNKKLTPCG
;
A
#
# COMPACT_ATOMS: atom_id res chain seq x y z
N MET A 1 -7.96 -30.37 -4.26
CA MET A 1 -7.05 -31.16 -5.10
C MET A 1 -6.46 -30.22 -6.14
N THR A 2 -5.24 -29.75 -5.92
CA THR A 2 -4.46 -29.04 -6.96
C THR A 2 -3.18 -29.85 -7.13
N GLU A 3 -3.21 -30.77 -8.10
CA GLU A 3 -2.00 -31.47 -8.51
C GLU A 3 -0.98 -30.40 -8.91
N ARG A 4 0.12 -30.32 -8.15
CA ARG A 4 1.32 -29.62 -8.60
C ARG A 4 1.85 -30.42 -9.77
N VAL A 5 1.40 -30.06 -10.97
CA VAL A 5 1.94 -30.64 -12.19
C VAL A 5 3.41 -30.24 -12.25
N ALA A 6 4.29 -31.18 -11.93
CA ALA A 6 5.69 -31.13 -12.29
C ALA A 6 5.78 -31.34 -13.81
N GLN A 7 5.27 -30.39 -14.59
CA GLN A 7 5.37 -30.41 -16.04
C GLN A 7 6.68 -29.75 -16.42
N GLU A 8 7.62 -30.55 -16.94
CA GLU A 8 8.89 -30.09 -17.50
C GLU A 8 8.70 -29.12 -18.68
N ASP A 9 7.52 -29.15 -19.33
CA ASP A 9 7.16 -28.24 -20.42
C ASP A 9 6.00 -27.33 -20.00
N ARG A 10 6.28 -26.02 -19.94
CA ARG A 10 5.33 -24.97 -19.53
C ARG A 10 4.39 -24.53 -20.67
N ILE A 11 4.78 -24.77 -21.92
CA ILE A 11 4.01 -24.38 -23.12
C ILE A 11 2.56 -24.93 -23.10
N PRO A 12 2.28 -26.22 -22.82
CA PRO A 12 0.90 -26.72 -22.79
C PRO A 12 0.03 -26.02 -21.73
N ILE A 13 0.61 -25.67 -20.57
CA ILE A 13 -0.11 -24.95 -19.50
C ILE A 13 -0.48 -23.54 -19.97
N LEU A 14 0.45 -22.84 -20.65
CA LEU A 14 0.19 -21.51 -21.21
C LEU A 14 -0.93 -21.57 -22.24
N LYS A 15 -0.91 -22.57 -23.14
CA LYS A 15 -1.96 -22.75 -24.15
C LYS A 15 -3.33 -23.00 -23.53
N ALA A 16 -3.43 -23.95 -22.60
CA ALA A 16 -4.68 -24.21 -21.89
C ALA A 16 -5.19 -22.96 -21.15
N SER A 17 -4.28 -22.21 -20.49
CA SER A 17 -4.64 -20.97 -19.80
C SER A 17 -5.13 -19.89 -20.76
N GLN A 18 -4.48 -19.73 -21.92
CA GLN A 18 -4.93 -18.81 -22.95
C GLN A 18 -6.30 -19.20 -23.50
N ASP A 19 -6.57 -20.49 -23.70
CA ASP A 19 -7.84 -20.96 -24.23
C ASP A 19 -8.98 -20.71 -23.25
N HIS A 20 -8.78 -20.94 -21.94
CA HIS A 20 -9.74 -20.55 -20.91
C HIS A 20 -9.99 -19.04 -20.85
N LEU A 21 -8.93 -18.22 -21.00
CA LEU A 21 -9.09 -16.77 -21.04
C LEU A 21 -9.85 -16.31 -22.29
N LYS A 22 -9.59 -16.91 -23.46
CA LYS A 22 -10.32 -16.61 -24.70
C LYS A 22 -11.79 -17.02 -24.60
N GLU A 23 -12.08 -18.17 -23.99
CA GLU A 23 -13.45 -18.63 -23.75
C GLU A 23 -14.19 -17.68 -22.80
N PHE A 24 -13.55 -17.24 -21.72
CA PHE A 24 -14.13 -16.21 -20.84
C PHE A 24 -14.43 -14.91 -21.59
N ILE A 25 -13.48 -14.44 -22.42
CA ILE A 25 -13.67 -13.22 -23.22
C ILE A 25 -14.79 -13.42 -24.25
N SER A 26 -14.87 -14.56 -24.94
CA SER A 26 -15.92 -14.81 -25.94
C SER A 26 -17.31 -14.87 -25.32
N ILE A 27 -17.45 -15.44 -24.12
CA ILE A 27 -18.70 -15.40 -23.35
C ILE A 27 -19.08 -13.95 -23.02
N CYS A 28 -18.13 -13.15 -22.54
CA CYS A 28 -18.38 -11.74 -22.27
C CYS A 28 -18.68 -10.92 -23.53
N GLU A 29 -18.12 -11.28 -24.68
CA GLU A 29 -18.44 -10.66 -25.98
C GLU A 29 -19.88 -10.96 -26.38
N ALA A 30 -20.31 -12.22 -26.27
CA ALA A 30 -21.67 -12.65 -26.58
C ALA A 30 -22.73 -12.00 -25.67
N LEU A 31 -22.33 -11.62 -24.45
CA LEU A 31 -23.17 -10.90 -23.48
C LEU A 31 -23.05 -9.37 -23.58
N GLU A 32 -22.29 -8.85 -24.56
CA GLU A 32 -22.06 -7.41 -24.76
C GLU A 32 -21.49 -6.71 -23.52
N LEU A 33 -20.73 -7.45 -22.69
CA LEU A 33 -20.08 -6.94 -21.48
C LEU A 33 -18.69 -6.36 -21.76
N ILE A 34 -18.19 -6.54 -22.98
CA ILE A 34 -16.89 -6.00 -23.39
C ILE A 34 -17.02 -4.51 -23.69
N PRO A 35 -16.14 -3.68 -23.13
CA PRO A 35 -16.06 -2.27 -23.47
C PRO A 35 -15.87 -1.99 -24.96
N GLU A 36 -16.54 -0.97 -25.48
CA GLU A 36 -16.35 -0.48 -26.85
C GLU A 36 -14.89 -0.18 -27.15
N ASP A 37 -14.14 0.42 -26.21
CA ASP A 37 -12.71 0.71 -26.37
C ASP A 37 -11.87 -0.55 -26.69
N GLU A 38 -12.24 -1.73 -26.14
CA GLU A 38 -11.53 -3.00 -26.41
C GLU A 38 -12.05 -3.68 -27.69
N LEU A 39 -13.34 -3.52 -28.01
CA LEU A 39 -13.93 -3.99 -29.27
C LEU A 39 -13.40 -3.21 -30.48
N GLU A 40 -13.20 -1.90 -30.33
CA GLU A 40 -12.58 -1.07 -31.36
C GLU A 40 -11.14 -1.51 -31.63
N LEU A 41 -10.43 -2.10 -30.68
CA LEU A 41 -9.07 -2.59 -30.88
C LEU A 41 -9.02 -3.95 -31.57
N SER A 42 -10.02 -4.81 -31.34
CA SER A 42 -10.14 -6.06 -32.09
C SER A 42 -10.62 -5.82 -33.52
N ARG A 43 -11.50 -4.83 -33.72
CA ARG A 43 -12.13 -4.49 -35.01
C ARG A 43 -11.31 -3.51 -35.84
N GLN A 44 -10.78 -2.45 -35.23
CA GLN A 44 -9.89 -1.52 -35.89
C GLN A 44 -8.47 -2.06 -35.81
N ARG A 45 -7.95 -2.41 -36.98
CA ARG A 45 -6.55 -2.72 -37.25
C ARG A 45 -5.67 -1.47 -37.09
N GLN A 46 -5.74 -0.80 -35.94
CA GLN A 46 -4.90 0.34 -35.62
C GLN A 46 -3.44 -0.10 -35.71
N PRO A 47 -2.54 0.75 -36.24
CA PRO A 47 -1.14 0.40 -36.33
C PRO A 47 -0.61 0.12 -34.92
N ASP A 48 0.10 -0.99 -34.78
CA ASP A 48 0.63 -1.49 -33.51
C ASP A 48 1.84 -0.65 -33.05
N THR A 49 1.58 0.62 -32.77
CA THR A 49 2.59 1.58 -32.32
C THR A 49 2.77 1.48 -30.80
N MET A 50 3.98 1.79 -30.32
CA MET A 50 4.26 1.81 -28.88
C MET A 50 3.37 2.81 -28.12
N ALA A 51 2.97 3.90 -28.78
CA ALA A 51 2.05 4.88 -28.22
C ALA A 51 0.65 4.27 -28.01
N ASN A 52 0.14 3.55 -29.01
CA ASN A 52 -1.17 2.88 -28.93
C ASN A 52 -1.17 1.81 -27.83
N ARG A 53 -0.15 0.94 -27.78
CA ARG A 53 -0.02 -0.08 -26.70
C ARG A 53 -0.01 0.55 -25.31
N ARG A 54 0.68 1.69 -25.14
CA ARG A 54 0.72 2.41 -23.86
C ARG A 54 -0.65 3.01 -23.52
N ALA A 55 -1.30 3.66 -24.49
CA ALA A 55 -2.62 4.25 -24.30
C ALA A 55 -3.66 3.20 -23.87
N GLN A 56 -3.64 2.03 -24.52
CA GLN A 56 -4.47 0.88 -24.17
C GLN A 56 -4.23 0.42 -22.73
N LYS A 57 -2.96 0.23 -22.35
CA LYS A 57 -2.63 -0.20 -20.99
C LYS A 57 -3.06 0.82 -19.93
N VAL A 58 -2.97 2.12 -20.25
CA VAL A 58 -3.47 3.19 -19.39
C VAL A 58 -5.00 3.15 -19.30
N ALA A 59 -5.71 2.94 -20.41
CA ALA A 59 -7.17 2.82 -20.43
C ALA A 59 -7.64 1.62 -19.58
N ARG A 60 -7.03 0.44 -19.76
CA ARG A 60 -7.26 -0.75 -18.94
C ARG A 60 -7.01 -0.48 -17.46
N PHE A 61 -5.89 0.17 -17.12
CA PHE A 61 -5.57 0.50 -15.74
C PHE A 61 -6.59 1.46 -15.11
N LYS A 62 -7.05 2.48 -15.85
CA LYS A 62 -8.10 3.39 -15.38
C LYS A 62 -9.41 2.64 -15.13
N ARG A 63 -9.81 1.74 -16.04
CA ARG A 63 -11.01 0.92 -15.89
C ARG A 63 -10.90 -0.04 -14.71
N GLN A 64 -9.76 -0.68 -14.55
CA GLN A 64 -9.46 -1.52 -13.39
C GLN A 64 -9.64 -0.72 -12.10
N LYS A 65 -9.08 0.50 -12.02
CA LYS A 65 -9.21 1.36 -10.84
C LYS A 65 -10.65 1.79 -10.59
N ALA A 66 -11.38 2.17 -11.63
CA ALA A 66 -12.80 2.52 -11.50
C ALA A 66 -13.64 1.34 -10.98
N ALA A 67 -13.42 0.13 -11.50
CA ALA A 67 -14.11 -1.08 -11.03
C ALA A 67 -13.75 -1.46 -9.59
N GLU A 68 -12.47 -1.35 -9.22
CA GLU A 68 -12.01 -1.57 -7.83
C GLU A 68 -12.65 -0.58 -6.86
N THR A 69 -12.65 0.72 -7.19
CA THR A 69 -13.28 1.76 -6.38
C THR A 69 -14.78 1.50 -6.24
N LYS A 70 -15.47 1.19 -7.33
CA LYS A 70 -16.91 0.89 -7.34
C LYS A 70 -17.27 -0.29 -6.43
N LEU A 71 -16.47 -1.36 -6.45
CA LEU A 71 -16.65 -2.50 -5.55
C LEU A 71 -16.41 -2.15 -4.08
N LEU A 72 -15.48 -1.25 -3.79
CA LEU A 72 -15.27 -0.76 -2.41
C LEU A 72 -16.45 0.09 -1.94
N GLU A 73 -16.96 0.98 -2.78
CA GLU A 73 -18.14 1.80 -2.47
C GLU A 73 -19.38 0.95 -2.18
N ILE A 74 -19.64 -0.08 -3.01
CA ILE A 74 -20.77 -1.00 -2.80
C ILE A 74 -20.60 -1.77 -1.49
N LYS A 75 -19.39 -2.26 -1.19
CA LYS A 75 -19.10 -2.95 0.08
C LYS A 75 -19.33 -2.06 1.28
N GLU A 76 -18.88 -0.81 1.21
CA GLU A 76 -19.06 0.16 2.29
C GLU A 76 -20.54 0.54 2.47
N ARG A 77 -21.30 0.65 1.38
CA ARG A 77 -22.75 0.88 1.42
C ARG A 77 -23.49 -0.29 2.05
N LYS A 78 -23.18 -1.53 1.66
CA LYS A 78 -23.69 -2.76 2.28
C LYS A 78 -23.36 -2.82 3.78
N GLU A 79 -22.14 -2.43 4.16
CA GLU A 79 -21.74 -2.41 5.57
C GLU A 79 -22.51 -1.36 6.38
N ARG A 80 -22.71 -0.15 5.85
CA ARG A 80 -23.50 0.90 6.49
C ARG A 80 -24.94 0.45 6.74
N ARG A 81 -25.59 -0.12 5.74
CA ARG A 81 -26.94 -0.69 5.88
C ARG A 81 -26.97 -1.82 6.89
N GLY A 82 -26.00 -2.74 6.85
CA GLY A 82 -25.89 -3.81 7.82
C GLY A 82 -25.74 -3.30 9.27
N ARG A 83 -25.02 -2.19 9.49
CA ARG A 83 -24.90 -1.55 10.81
C ARG A 83 -26.21 -0.89 11.25
N SER A 84 -26.91 -0.18 10.37
CA SER A 84 -28.20 0.46 10.71
C SER A 84 -29.26 -0.58 11.03
N LEU A 85 -29.33 -1.67 10.27
CA LEU A 85 -30.30 -2.75 10.48
C LEU A 85 -30.04 -3.48 11.80
N ARG A 86 -28.77 -3.74 12.14
CA ARG A 86 -28.38 -4.27 13.46
C ARG A 86 -28.72 -3.32 14.61
N ALA A 87 -28.56 -2.01 14.42
CA ALA A 87 -28.93 -1.02 15.44
C ALA A 87 -30.46 -0.95 15.63
N ALA A 88 -31.23 -0.98 14.54
CA ALA A 88 -32.69 -0.96 14.57
C ALA A 88 -33.28 -2.21 15.23
N ALA A 89 -32.73 -3.40 14.93
CA ALA A 89 -33.13 -4.66 15.55
C ALA A 89 -32.87 -4.71 17.07
N LEU A 90 -31.86 -3.96 17.56
CA LEU A 90 -31.61 -3.83 19.00
C LEU A 90 -32.58 -2.87 19.70
N SER A 91 -33.24 -1.97 18.96
CA SER A 91 -34.18 -0.99 19.50
C SER A 91 -35.67 -1.33 19.30
N ALA A 92 -36.00 -2.31 18.44
CA ALA A 92 -37.38 -2.68 18.17
C ALA A 92 -37.90 -3.74 19.16
N PRO A 93 -39.06 -3.53 19.82
CA PRO A 93 -39.77 -4.58 20.55
C PRO A 93 -40.26 -5.67 19.59
N ILE A 94 -40.21 -6.93 20.05
CA ILE A 94 -40.25 -8.21 19.33
C ILE A 94 -41.48 -8.50 18.42
N GLU A 95 -42.40 -7.56 18.16
CA GLU A 95 -43.69 -7.84 17.50
C GLU A 95 -43.92 -7.15 16.13
N ALA A 96 -42.88 -6.94 15.32
CA ALA A 96 -43.08 -6.52 13.91
C ALA A 96 -42.76 -7.70 12.97
N GLU A 97 -43.82 -8.27 12.41
CA GLU A 97 -43.84 -9.32 11.40
C GLU A 97 -42.76 -9.12 10.31
N GLU A 98 -42.13 -10.23 9.93
CA GLU A 98 -40.98 -10.38 9.03
C GLU A 98 -41.31 -10.11 7.55
N GLU A 99 -41.98 -9.01 7.22
CA GLU A 99 -42.36 -8.68 5.84
C GLU A 99 -41.91 -7.26 5.46
N ASP A 100 -40.60 -7.00 5.37
CA ASP A 100 -40.11 -5.93 4.46
C ASP A 100 -38.59 -5.91 4.17
N ALA A 101 -37.87 -7.03 4.35
CA ALA A 101 -36.40 -7.03 4.21
C ALA A 101 -35.86 -7.40 2.81
N PHE A 102 -36.73 -7.66 1.82
CA PHE A 102 -36.34 -8.44 0.63
C PHE A 102 -36.26 -7.69 -0.70
N GLU A 103 -36.57 -6.40 -0.81
CA GLU A 103 -36.89 -5.84 -2.14
C GLU A 103 -35.87 -4.89 -2.81
N ASP A 104 -34.71 -4.56 -2.22
CA ASP A 104 -33.74 -3.63 -2.87
C ASP A 104 -32.26 -4.08 -2.90
N ASP A 105 -31.96 -5.39 -2.74
CA ASP A 105 -30.58 -5.90 -2.92
C ASP A 105 -30.27 -6.30 -4.38
N GLY A 106 -31.30 -6.52 -5.20
CA GLY A 106 -31.13 -7.06 -6.56
C GLY A 106 -30.28 -6.18 -7.48
N GLU A 107 -30.52 -4.86 -7.48
CA GLU A 107 -29.77 -3.96 -8.35
C GLU A 107 -28.35 -3.66 -7.84
N GLU A 108 -28.16 -3.59 -6.51
CA GLU A 108 -26.82 -3.43 -5.96
C GLU A 108 -25.94 -4.67 -6.15
N GLU A 109 -26.51 -5.87 -6.04
CA GLU A 109 -25.83 -7.11 -6.37
C GLU A 109 -25.47 -7.17 -7.84
N ARG A 110 -26.41 -6.81 -8.73
CA ARG A 110 -26.16 -6.73 -10.16
C ARG A 110 -25.03 -5.74 -10.47
N GLU A 111 -25.03 -4.58 -9.84
CA GLU A 111 -23.98 -3.58 -9.97
C GLU A 111 -22.60 -4.12 -9.51
N ALA A 112 -22.56 -4.86 -8.40
CA ALA A 112 -21.35 -5.49 -7.89
C ALA A 112 -20.83 -6.58 -8.85
N TRP A 113 -21.71 -7.39 -9.41
CA TRP A 113 -21.35 -8.42 -10.38
C TRP A 113 -20.80 -7.81 -11.66
N LEU A 114 -21.45 -6.78 -12.21
CA LEU A 114 -20.97 -6.07 -13.40
C LEU A 114 -19.60 -5.42 -13.16
N ALA A 115 -19.39 -4.79 -12.01
CA ALA A 115 -18.08 -4.23 -11.66
C ALA A 115 -17.01 -5.33 -11.52
N THR A 116 -17.37 -6.49 -10.94
CA THR A 116 -16.47 -7.65 -10.82
C THR A 116 -16.10 -8.24 -12.19
N ILE A 117 -17.08 -8.36 -13.10
CA ILE A 117 -16.84 -8.84 -14.47
C ILE A 117 -15.95 -7.85 -15.23
N SER A 118 -16.20 -6.54 -15.12
CA SER A 118 -15.34 -5.51 -15.73
C SER A 118 -13.89 -5.57 -15.21
N LEU A 119 -13.72 -5.83 -13.91
CA LEU A 119 -12.41 -6.02 -13.30
C LEU A 119 -11.72 -7.29 -13.82
N ALA A 120 -12.46 -8.40 -13.90
CA ALA A 120 -11.97 -9.67 -14.41
C ALA A 120 -11.59 -9.58 -15.89
N LEU A 121 -12.39 -8.89 -16.71
CA LEU A 121 -12.10 -8.63 -18.13
C LEU A 121 -10.80 -7.86 -18.31
N SER A 122 -10.62 -6.76 -17.58
CA SER A 122 -9.39 -5.95 -17.66
C SER A 122 -8.15 -6.79 -17.33
N LYS A 123 -8.25 -7.64 -16.30
CA LYS A 123 -7.20 -8.59 -15.91
C LYS A 123 -6.98 -9.69 -16.96
N ALA A 124 -8.06 -10.22 -17.55
CA ALA A 124 -8.00 -11.28 -18.55
C ALA A 124 -7.23 -10.82 -19.80
N PHE A 125 -7.51 -9.60 -20.30
CA PHE A 125 -6.77 -9.04 -21.43
C PHE A 125 -5.28 -8.84 -21.12
N ASP A 126 -4.95 -8.26 -19.97
CA ASP A 126 -3.55 -8.08 -19.56
C ASP A 126 -2.82 -9.42 -19.37
N LEU A 127 -3.49 -10.42 -18.78
CA LEU A 127 -2.94 -11.77 -18.63
C LEU A 127 -2.74 -12.44 -19.99
N LEU A 128 -3.70 -12.33 -20.90
CA LEU A 128 -3.60 -12.90 -22.24
C LEU A 128 -2.39 -12.33 -23.00
N ASP A 129 -2.17 -11.02 -22.94
CA ASP A 129 -1.02 -10.36 -23.57
C ASP A 129 0.33 -10.80 -22.96
N MET A 130 0.36 -11.03 -21.65
CA MET A 130 1.55 -11.53 -20.96
C MET A 130 1.85 -12.99 -21.29
N LEU A 131 0.82 -13.86 -21.30
CA LEU A 131 0.96 -15.28 -21.61
C LEU A 131 1.36 -15.52 -23.07
N LYS A 132 0.85 -14.71 -24.01
CA LYS A 132 1.25 -14.76 -25.43
C LYS A 132 2.74 -14.46 -25.60
N LYS A 133 3.24 -13.39 -24.96
CA LYS A 133 4.67 -13.04 -24.99
C LYS A 133 5.54 -14.12 -24.37
N GLU A 134 5.07 -14.70 -23.27
CA GLU A 134 5.77 -15.82 -22.63
C GLU A 134 5.83 -17.04 -23.56
N GLU A 135 4.72 -17.40 -24.21
CA GLU A 135 4.68 -18.48 -25.20
C GLU A 135 5.65 -18.21 -26.36
N GLU A 136 5.64 -17.01 -26.94
CA GLU A 136 6.55 -16.61 -28.01
C GLU A 136 8.02 -16.76 -27.59
N MET A 137 8.38 -16.29 -26.39
CA MET A 137 9.74 -16.42 -25.87
C MET A 137 10.13 -17.88 -25.64
N LEU A 138 9.24 -18.71 -25.06
CA LEU A 138 9.53 -20.12 -24.81
C LEU A 138 9.64 -20.92 -26.10
N LEU A 139 8.81 -20.63 -27.11
CA LEU A 139 8.91 -21.25 -28.43
C LEU A 139 10.23 -20.86 -29.11
N ALA A 140 10.63 -19.59 -29.05
CA ALA A 140 11.91 -19.14 -29.59
C ALA A 140 13.11 -19.81 -28.90
N VAL A 141 13.04 -20.00 -27.57
CA VAL A 141 14.08 -20.72 -26.80
C VAL A 141 14.10 -22.19 -27.21
N LYS A 142 12.94 -22.85 -27.31
CA LYS A 142 12.83 -24.26 -27.70
C LYS A 142 13.34 -24.49 -29.13
N GLU A 143 13.05 -23.58 -30.04
CA GLU A 143 13.56 -23.63 -31.43
C GLU A 143 15.09 -23.48 -31.48
N ARG A 144 15.65 -22.52 -30.72
CA ARG A 144 17.12 -22.34 -30.63
C ARG A 144 17.80 -23.54 -29.97
N GLN A 145 17.22 -24.09 -28.91
CA GLN A 145 17.72 -25.31 -28.28
C GLN A 145 17.68 -26.51 -29.23
N ALA A 146 16.67 -26.63 -30.09
CA ALA A 146 16.58 -27.69 -31.08
C ALA A 146 17.65 -27.55 -32.20
N LYS A 147 18.02 -26.32 -32.58
CA LYS A 147 19.04 -26.05 -33.60
C LYS A 147 20.48 -26.18 -33.07
N ASP A 148 20.75 -25.60 -31.90
CA ASP A 148 22.12 -25.42 -31.39
C ASP A 148 22.44 -26.33 -30.18
N GLY A 149 21.46 -27.08 -29.68
CA GLY A 149 21.62 -27.96 -28.52
C GLY A 149 22.13 -27.20 -27.30
N ASN A 150 23.17 -27.74 -26.66
CA ASN A 150 23.80 -27.13 -25.47
C ASN A 150 24.75 -25.97 -25.81
N ALA A 151 24.96 -25.64 -27.10
CA ALA A 151 25.81 -24.53 -27.51
C ALA A 151 25.15 -23.17 -27.18
N PHE A 152 23.83 -23.06 -27.31
CA PHE A 152 23.08 -21.86 -26.94
C PHE A 152 23.22 -21.51 -25.45
N ALA A 153 23.16 -22.52 -24.57
CA ALA A 153 23.34 -22.32 -23.13
C ALA A 153 24.76 -21.85 -22.78
N ARG A 154 25.78 -22.35 -23.50
CA ARG A 154 27.16 -21.89 -23.37
C ARG A 154 27.34 -20.46 -23.86
N GLU A 155 26.77 -20.11 -25.01
CA GLU A 155 26.83 -18.75 -25.57
C GLU A 155 26.19 -17.72 -24.64
N MET A 156 25.02 -18.03 -24.06
CA MET A 156 24.36 -17.17 -23.06
C MET A 156 25.22 -16.97 -21.79
N LEU A 157 25.94 -17.99 -21.34
CA LEU A 157 26.87 -17.87 -20.22
C LEU A 157 28.09 -17.02 -20.59
N ASP A 158 28.61 -17.18 -21.80
CA ASP A 158 29.73 -16.40 -22.32
C ASP A 158 29.37 -14.92 -22.57
N GLU A 159 28.13 -14.61 -22.97
CA GLU A 159 27.65 -13.23 -23.03
C GLU A 159 27.55 -12.60 -21.64
N ARG A 160 27.08 -13.36 -20.64
CA ARG A 160 26.97 -12.88 -19.25
C ARG A 160 28.35 -12.59 -18.66
N THR A 161 29.34 -13.44 -18.90
CA THR A 161 30.71 -13.23 -18.45
C THR A 161 31.31 -11.99 -19.11
N LYS A 162 31.19 -11.85 -20.44
CA LYS A 162 31.62 -10.65 -21.18
C LYS A 162 30.95 -9.37 -20.67
N LYS A 163 29.66 -9.42 -20.35
CA LYS A 163 28.93 -8.27 -19.79
C LYS A 163 29.40 -7.90 -18.39
N ALA A 164 29.69 -8.89 -17.55
CA ALA A 164 30.28 -8.65 -16.23
C ALA A 164 31.70 -8.07 -16.35
N GLU A 165 32.53 -8.65 -17.22
CA GLU A 165 33.89 -8.18 -17.49
C GLU A 165 33.91 -6.75 -18.02
N THR A 166 33.05 -6.42 -18.98
CA THR A 166 32.91 -5.04 -19.49
C THR A 166 32.42 -4.08 -18.41
N TRP A 167 31.50 -4.49 -17.53
CA TRP A 167 31.09 -3.67 -16.40
C TRP A 167 32.26 -3.41 -15.43
N HIS A 168 33.01 -4.45 -15.05
CA HIS A 168 34.19 -4.31 -14.20
C HIS A 168 35.27 -3.46 -14.85
N HIS A 169 35.53 -3.64 -16.14
CA HIS A 169 36.50 -2.86 -16.89
C HIS A 169 36.08 -1.38 -16.98
N ASN A 170 34.81 -1.10 -17.28
CA ASN A 170 34.28 0.26 -17.30
C ASN A 170 34.29 0.91 -15.91
N ALA A 171 33.99 0.15 -14.85
CA ALA A 171 34.07 0.63 -13.48
C ALA A 171 35.52 0.97 -13.08
N ALA A 172 36.48 0.09 -13.39
CA ALA A 172 37.91 0.31 -13.14
C ALA A 172 38.43 1.55 -13.88
N ASN A 173 38.07 1.71 -15.16
CA ASN A 173 38.42 2.89 -15.95
C ASN A 173 37.78 4.16 -15.37
N ARG A 174 36.53 4.09 -14.91
CA ARG A 174 35.87 5.24 -14.26
C ARG A 174 36.54 5.64 -12.95
N VAL A 175 36.99 4.70 -12.12
CA VAL A 175 37.66 4.98 -10.84
C VAL A 175 38.94 5.79 -11.03
N GLN A 176 39.67 5.58 -12.14
CA GLN A 176 40.88 6.36 -12.43
C GLN A 176 40.61 7.84 -12.67
N TYR A 177 39.42 8.20 -13.16
CA TYR A 177 39.03 9.59 -13.46
C TYR A 177 38.03 10.17 -12.46
N SER A 178 37.33 9.33 -11.69
CA SER A 178 36.47 9.78 -10.59
C SER A 178 37.32 10.01 -9.35
N LYS A 179 37.80 11.24 -9.16
CA LYS A 179 38.20 11.68 -7.82
C LYS A 179 36.97 11.61 -6.93
N ALA A 180 37.04 10.89 -5.82
CA ALA A 180 36.03 11.01 -4.79
C ALA A 180 35.96 12.49 -4.40
N ALA A 181 34.77 13.09 -4.46
CA ALA A 181 34.59 14.44 -3.94
C ALA A 181 35.05 14.41 -2.48
N ASP A 182 35.94 15.32 -2.11
CA ASP A 182 36.39 15.43 -0.73
C ASP A 182 35.14 15.60 0.14
N PRO A 183 35.00 14.82 1.24
CA PRO A 183 33.84 14.95 2.10
C PRO A 183 33.79 16.40 2.59
N ILE A 184 32.73 17.12 2.23
CA ILE A 184 32.46 18.46 2.75
C ILE A 184 32.16 18.25 4.24
N THR A 185 33.19 18.48 5.05
CA THR A 185 33.06 18.45 6.50
C THR A 185 32.27 19.67 6.97
N CYS A 186 31.64 19.58 8.16
CA CYS A 186 30.95 20.70 8.77
C CYS A 186 31.86 21.95 8.91
N ALA A 187 33.16 21.74 9.14
CA ALA A 187 34.14 22.81 9.22
C ALA A 187 34.35 23.52 7.87
N THR A 188 34.48 22.77 6.77
CA THR A 188 34.67 23.36 5.43
C THR A 188 33.40 24.04 4.91
N PHE A 189 32.22 23.47 5.20
CA PHE A 189 30.95 24.13 4.86
C PHE A 189 30.75 25.43 5.65
N ALA A 190 31.04 25.43 6.95
CA ALA A 190 30.96 26.65 7.77
C ALA A 190 31.91 27.74 7.24
N GLN A 191 33.13 27.35 6.84
CA GLN A 191 34.10 28.24 6.22
C GLN A 191 33.56 28.82 4.90
N ASP A 192 32.98 28.00 4.02
CA ASP A 192 32.41 28.46 2.74
C ASP A 192 31.17 29.33 2.91
N VAL A 193 30.38 29.13 3.96
CA VAL A 193 29.27 30.03 4.34
C VAL A 193 29.81 31.38 4.79
N ILE A 194 30.87 31.39 5.61
CA ILE A 194 31.53 32.62 6.08
C ILE A 194 32.20 33.37 4.91
N GLU A 195 32.80 32.63 3.97
CA GLU A 195 33.45 33.17 2.78
C GLU A 195 32.47 33.49 1.64
N GLY A 196 31.15 33.29 1.85
CA GLY A 196 30.09 33.65 0.91
C GLY A 196 29.98 32.75 -0.33
N ARG A 197 30.66 31.60 -0.33
CA ARG A 197 30.63 30.61 -1.43
C ARG A 197 29.46 29.62 -1.31
N ALA A 198 28.82 29.53 -0.15
CA ALA A 198 27.66 28.68 0.11
C ALA A 198 26.58 29.42 0.90
N SER A 199 25.31 29.01 0.77
CA SER A 199 24.20 29.57 1.54
C SER A 199 23.72 28.60 2.61
N VAL A 200 23.33 29.12 3.79
CA VAL A 200 22.85 28.32 4.93
C VAL A 200 21.59 27.50 4.58
N SER A 201 20.79 27.98 3.63
CA SER A 201 19.58 27.31 3.13
C SER A 201 19.86 26.21 2.11
N GLN A 202 21.10 26.07 1.63
CA GLN A 202 21.47 25.00 0.72
C GLN A 202 21.53 23.69 1.51
N ALA A 203 20.50 22.85 1.32
CA ALA A 203 20.42 21.53 1.94
C ALA A 203 21.64 20.69 1.52
N HIS A 204 22.63 20.64 2.41
CA HIS A 204 23.79 19.79 2.22
C HIS A 204 23.44 18.41 2.77
N GLU A 205 23.28 17.42 1.88
CA GLU A 205 23.23 16.01 2.29
C GLU A 205 24.59 15.63 2.88
N HIS A 206 24.78 15.93 4.16
CA HIS A 206 25.84 15.30 4.95
C HIS A 206 25.46 13.84 5.08
N LYS A 207 25.85 13.03 4.10
CA LYS A 207 25.90 11.59 4.24
C LYS A 207 26.93 11.32 5.33
N HIS A 208 26.47 11.27 6.57
CA HIS A 208 27.26 10.78 7.67
C HIS A 208 27.76 9.40 7.26
N GLN A 209 29.07 9.26 7.12
CA GLN A 209 29.66 7.95 6.97
C GLN A 209 29.20 7.14 8.19
N PRO A 210 28.61 5.95 7.98
CA PRO A 210 28.14 5.15 9.10
C PRO A 210 29.32 4.93 10.04
N LEU A 211 29.11 5.21 11.33
CA LEU A 211 30.12 5.00 12.36
C LEU A 211 30.51 3.52 12.31
N ILE A 212 31.74 3.25 11.89
CA ILE A 212 32.27 1.89 11.84
C ILE A 212 32.66 1.54 13.27
N PHE A 213 31.87 0.68 13.92
CA PHE A 213 32.18 0.19 15.24
C PHE A 213 33.19 -0.96 15.12
N GLY A 214 34.35 -0.85 15.77
CA GLY A 214 35.43 -1.85 15.67
C GLY A 214 36.56 -1.57 16.65
N PRO A 215 37.51 -2.50 16.84
CA PRO A 215 38.60 -2.32 17.78
C PRO A 215 39.42 -1.07 17.43
N ALA A 216 39.85 -0.32 18.45
CA ALA A 216 40.56 0.95 18.29
C ALA A 216 41.83 0.85 17.44
N SER A 217 42.43 -0.35 17.36
CA SER A 217 43.57 -0.65 16.49
C SER A 217 43.26 -0.56 14.99
N LEU A 218 42.00 -0.75 14.59
CA LEU A 218 41.52 -0.68 13.20
C LEU A 218 40.78 0.62 12.89
N VAL A 219 39.94 1.10 13.81
CA VAL A 219 39.10 2.30 13.59
C VAL A 219 39.80 3.61 14.00
N GLY A 220 40.75 3.55 14.94
CA GLY A 220 41.50 4.72 15.42
C GLY A 220 42.63 5.20 14.51
N ARG A 221 43.00 4.41 13.49
CA ARG A 221 43.91 4.83 12.41
C ARG A 221 43.08 5.32 11.23
N GLY A 222 43.52 6.39 10.58
CA GLY A 222 42.93 6.81 9.30
C GLY A 222 42.94 5.62 8.32
N LEU A 223 41.76 5.18 7.90
CA LEU A 223 41.58 4.02 7.03
C LEU A 223 42.03 4.37 5.60
N THR A 224 43.32 4.17 5.32
CA THR A 224 43.93 4.52 4.03
C THR A 224 43.68 3.45 2.97
N SER A 225 43.53 2.18 3.36
CA SER A 225 43.31 1.06 2.43
C SER A 225 41.90 0.47 2.49
N GLU A 226 41.41 -0.04 1.35
CA GLU A 226 40.09 -0.70 1.25
C GLU A 226 40.02 -2.00 2.07
N ARG A 227 41.15 -2.72 2.18
CA ARG A 227 41.28 -3.91 3.01
C ARG A 227 41.02 -3.61 4.49
N GLU A 228 41.55 -2.50 5.00
CA GLU A 228 41.33 -2.08 6.39
C GLU A 228 39.87 -1.68 6.64
N ARG A 229 39.22 -1.05 5.64
CA ARG A 229 37.79 -0.71 5.72
C ARG A 229 36.90 -1.96 5.81
N MET A 230 37.18 -2.97 4.99
CA MET A 230 36.45 -4.24 5.04
C MET A 230 36.67 -4.96 6.38
N ALA A 231 37.90 -4.99 6.90
CA ALA A 231 38.20 -5.61 8.19
C ALA A 231 37.47 -4.94 9.35
N ALA A 232 37.35 -3.61 9.33
CA ALA A 232 36.63 -2.85 10.36
C ALA A 232 35.10 -3.08 10.30
N GLN A 233 34.55 -3.53 9.17
CA GLN A 233 33.11 -3.83 9.00
C GLN A 233 32.70 -5.24 9.46
N VAL A 234 33.65 -6.12 9.81
CA VAL A 234 33.34 -7.52 10.19
C VAL A 234 32.65 -7.63 11.55
N PHE A 235 32.80 -6.63 12.43
CA PHE A 235 32.26 -6.64 13.80
C PHE A 235 31.26 -5.50 14.06
N GLN A 236 30.29 -5.32 13.16
CA GLN A 236 29.21 -4.34 13.36
C GLN A 236 28.09 -4.90 14.26
N PRO A 237 27.41 -4.05 15.05
CA PRO A 237 26.22 -4.47 15.81
C PRO A 237 25.16 -5.10 14.90
N GLY A 238 24.53 -6.19 15.34
CA GLY A 238 23.49 -6.91 14.57
C GLY A 238 22.13 -6.19 14.47
N TYR A 239 22.04 -4.96 14.97
CA TYR A 239 20.83 -4.12 14.91
C TYR A 239 21.09 -2.87 14.07
N ARG A 240 20.02 -2.31 13.49
CA ARG A 240 20.12 -1.09 12.69
C ARG A 240 20.40 0.09 13.60
N LEU A 241 21.55 0.73 13.43
CA LEU A 241 21.88 1.96 14.13
C LEU A 241 21.03 3.14 13.61
N PRO A 242 20.69 4.11 14.47
CA PRO A 242 20.08 5.35 14.02
C PRO A 242 20.95 6.03 12.95
N THR A 243 20.36 6.29 11.79
CA THR A 243 21.03 6.97 10.67
C THR A 243 20.81 8.48 10.68
N MET A 244 19.95 8.96 11.59
CA MET A 244 19.65 10.37 11.75
C MET A 244 20.56 11.01 12.79
N SER A 245 20.92 12.27 12.58
CA SER A 245 21.61 13.05 13.61
C SER A 245 20.65 13.39 14.76
N ILE A 246 21.20 13.73 15.92
CA ILE A 246 20.43 14.19 17.08
C ILE A 246 19.62 15.44 16.72
N GLU A 247 20.19 16.34 15.92
CA GLU A 247 19.52 17.54 15.43
C GLU A 247 18.38 17.19 14.47
N GLU A 248 18.57 16.25 13.54
CA GLU A 248 17.52 15.81 12.62
C GLU A 248 16.37 15.12 13.36
N ALA A 249 16.69 14.35 14.41
CA ALA A 249 15.69 13.73 15.28
C ALA A 249 14.87 14.79 16.03
N GLY A 250 15.52 15.80 16.63
CA GLY A 250 14.84 16.91 17.31
C GLY A 250 13.91 17.70 16.39
N LEU A 251 14.35 18.00 15.15
CA LEU A 251 13.50 18.66 14.16
C LEU A 251 12.29 17.81 13.76
N ARG A 252 12.48 16.49 13.64
CA ARG A 252 11.39 15.57 13.31
C ARG A 252 10.39 15.47 14.46
N GLU A 253 10.84 15.52 15.71
CA GLU A 253 9.97 15.58 16.90
C GLU A 253 9.16 16.89 16.97
N MET A 254 9.80 18.05 16.74
CA MET A 254 9.08 19.33 16.68
C MET A 254 7.99 19.32 15.62
N LYS A 255 8.30 18.79 14.42
CA LYS A 255 7.33 18.67 13.33
C LYS A 255 6.16 17.72 13.65
N MET A 256 6.41 16.68 14.45
CA MET A 256 5.33 15.81 14.94
C MET A 256 4.44 16.53 15.94
N MET A 257 5.02 17.36 16.82
CA MET A 257 4.30 18.17 17.79
C MET A 257 3.43 19.25 17.10
N GLU A 258 3.96 19.95 16.10
CA GLU A 258 3.20 20.94 15.31
C GLU A 258 1.98 20.29 14.64
N ARG A 259 2.17 19.17 13.94
CA ARG A 259 1.05 18.42 13.34
C ARG A 259 0.03 17.90 14.35
N TRP A 260 0.47 17.62 15.57
CA TRP A 260 -0.44 17.24 16.65
C TRP A 260 -1.25 18.45 17.11
N GLN A 261 -0.62 19.60 17.33
CA GLN A 261 -1.29 20.84 17.68
C GLN A 261 -2.28 21.29 16.59
N GLU A 262 -1.90 21.23 15.32
CA GLU A 262 -2.77 21.57 14.19
C GLU A 262 -4.01 20.68 14.13
N ARG A 263 -3.85 19.36 14.33
CA ARG A 263 -4.98 18.42 14.38
C ARG A 263 -5.89 18.70 15.57
N THR A 264 -5.33 19.00 16.73
CA THR A 264 -6.10 19.34 17.94
C THR A 264 -6.84 20.67 17.76
N ALA A 265 -6.19 21.70 17.22
CA ALA A 265 -6.81 22.99 16.93
C ALA A 265 -7.93 22.86 15.90
N LYS A 266 -7.73 22.07 14.85
CA LYS A 266 -8.75 21.76 13.84
C LYS A 266 -9.95 21.04 14.46
N MET A 267 -9.71 20.06 15.34
CA MET A 267 -10.76 19.33 16.04
C MET A 267 -11.59 20.27 16.95
N ILE A 268 -10.94 21.20 17.66
CA ILE A 268 -11.61 22.21 18.49
C ILE A 268 -12.43 23.18 17.62
N GLN A 269 -11.88 23.62 16.48
CA GLN A 269 -12.58 24.51 15.55
C GLN A 269 -13.79 23.83 14.88
N GLU A 270 -13.66 22.56 14.51
CA GLU A 270 -14.76 21.74 14.00
C GLU A 270 -15.86 21.56 15.07
N SER A 271 -15.48 21.30 16.32
CA SER A 271 -16.43 21.20 17.43
C SER A 271 -17.18 22.52 17.71
N ASN A 272 -16.49 23.66 17.67
CA ASN A 272 -17.09 24.98 17.91
C ASN A 272 -17.96 25.45 16.72
N SER A 273 -17.62 25.07 15.49
CA SER A 273 -18.41 25.42 14.30
C SER A 273 -19.63 24.53 14.08
N ALA A 274 -19.63 23.31 14.64
CA ALA A 274 -20.79 22.41 14.63
C ALA A 274 -21.90 22.86 15.59
N TRP A 275 -21.58 23.61 16.66
CA TRP A 275 -22.56 24.01 17.67
C TRP A 275 -23.25 25.37 17.42
N HIS A 276 -22.68 26.23 16.57
CA HIS A 276 -23.22 27.58 16.27
C HIS A 276 -24.02 27.66 14.95
N LYS A 277 -24.70 26.58 14.57
CA LYS A 277 -25.71 26.59 13.51
C LYS A 277 -27.03 26.01 14.00
N ASP A 278 -27.62 26.62 15.02
CA ASP A 278 -29.08 26.71 15.07
C ASP A 278 -29.55 27.87 15.94
N GLY A 279 -30.34 28.75 15.35
CA GLY A 279 -30.86 29.97 15.97
C GLY A 279 -32.21 29.74 16.63
N THR A 280 -32.35 28.71 17.47
CA THR A 280 -33.61 28.40 18.18
C THR A 280 -33.30 27.74 19.52
N ARG A 281 -33.01 28.53 20.56
CA ARG A 281 -32.51 28.01 21.84
C ARG A 281 -33.11 28.70 23.07
N SER A 282 -34.40 29.02 23.03
CA SER A 282 -35.12 29.65 24.14
C SER A 282 -36.30 28.84 24.68
N ALA A 283 -36.69 27.72 24.05
CA ALA A 283 -37.86 26.93 24.46
C ALA A 283 -37.52 25.51 24.94
N GLN A 284 -36.32 25.01 24.66
CA GLN A 284 -35.92 23.63 24.98
C GLN A 284 -35.23 23.49 26.36
N GLN A 285 -34.86 24.62 26.97
CA GLN A 285 -34.01 24.62 28.17
C GLN A 285 -34.78 24.18 29.42
N ASP A 286 -36.09 24.40 29.46
CA ASP A 286 -36.95 24.02 30.59
C ASP A 286 -37.31 22.52 30.59
N GLU A 287 -37.39 21.86 29.42
CA GLU A 287 -37.68 20.42 29.33
C GLU A 287 -36.44 19.55 29.64
N ASP A 288 -35.24 20.05 29.35
CA ASP A 288 -33.99 19.30 29.58
C ASP A 288 -33.60 19.29 31.07
N GLU A 289 -33.90 20.36 31.83
CA GLU A 289 -33.64 20.43 33.29
C GLU A 289 -34.51 19.44 34.08
N ASP A 290 -35.80 19.33 33.76
CA ASP A 290 -36.71 18.36 34.39
C ASP A 290 -36.28 16.90 34.12
N ALA A 291 -35.80 16.63 32.90
CA ALA A 291 -35.29 15.31 32.53
C ALA A 291 -33.96 14.96 33.20
N GLU A 292 -33.16 15.95 33.60
CA GLU A 292 -31.93 15.75 34.38
C GLU A 292 -32.22 15.47 35.85
N GLU A 293 -33.21 16.15 36.45
CA GLU A 293 -33.66 15.85 37.82
C GLU A 293 -34.27 14.46 37.96
N ASP A 294 -35.06 14.01 36.98
CA ASP A 294 -35.65 12.68 36.97
C ASP A 294 -34.58 11.58 36.90
N LYS A 295 -33.51 11.80 36.11
CA LYS A 295 -32.37 10.88 36.03
C LYS A 295 -31.56 10.87 37.34
N ALA A 296 -31.42 12.02 37.99
CA ALA A 296 -30.74 12.11 39.28
C ALA A 296 -31.52 11.37 40.38
N ARG A 297 -32.86 11.52 40.43
CA ARG A 297 -33.73 10.76 41.34
C ARG A 297 -33.66 9.26 41.07
N ALA A 298 -33.75 8.85 39.80
CA ALA A 298 -33.63 7.43 39.43
C ALA A 298 -32.27 6.82 39.80
N TRP A 299 -31.20 7.60 39.74
CA TRP A 299 -29.87 7.16 40.17
C TRP A 299 -29.78 7.01 41.69
N ASP A 300 -30.41 7.90 42.45
CA ASP A 300 -30.44 7.83 43.92
C ASP A 300 -31.24 6.62 44.41
N ASP A 301 -32.44 6.39 43.84
CA ASP A 301 -33.27 5.20 44.12
C ASP A 301 -32.50 3.89 43.87
N TRP A 302 -31.74 3.83 42.77
CA TRP A 302 -30.91 2.67 42.46
C TRP A 302 -29.77 2.47 43.46
N LYS A 303 -29.18 3.56 43.97
CA LYS A 303 -28.11 3.49 44.99
C LYS A 303 -28.61 2.95 46.32
N ASP A 304 -29.83 3.30 46.69
CA ASP A 304 -30.50 2.82 47.91
C ASP A 304 -30.87 1.33 47.80
N ASP A 305 -31.36 0.90 46.64
CA ASP A 305 -31.63 -0.52 46.36
C ASP A 305 -30.35 -1.38 46.30
N ASN A 306 -29.20 -0.75 46.05
CA ASN A 306 -27.90 -1.42 45.89
C ASN A 306 -26.87 -0.97 46.93
N PRO A 307 -27.08 -1.29 48.24
CA PRO A 307 -26.16 -0.90 49.29
C PRO A 307 -24.79 -1.55 49.07
N ARG A 308 -23.72 -0.75 49.19
CA ARG A 308 -22.33 -1.22 49.06
C ARG A 308 -22.10 -2.41 50.00
N GLY A 309 -21.59 -3.51 49.45
CA GLY A 309 -21.32 -4.73 50.23
C GLY A 309 -22.49 -5.72 50.28
N ALA A 310 -23.56 -5.53 49.49
CA ALA A 310 -24.66 -6.48 49.38
C ALA A 310 -24.22 -7.93 49.03
N GLY A 311 -23.05 -8.10 48.40
CA GLY A 311 -22.46 -9.43 48.14
C GLY A 311 -21.70 -10.06 49.33
N ASN A 312 -21.31 -9.27 50.34
CA ASN A 312 -20.49 -9.74 51.47
C ASN A 312 -21.26 -9.95 52.78
N LYS A 313 -22.56 -9.65 52.82
CA LYS A 313 -23.41 -9.77 54.02
C LYS A 313 -23.72 -11.21 54.46
N LYS A 314 -23.27 -12.24 53.73
CA LYS A 314 -23.39 -13.66 54.12
C LYS A 314 -22.06 -14.30 54.58
N LEU A 315 -20.99 -13.51 54.69
CA LEU A 315 -19.64 -13.95 55.03
C LEU A 315 -19.18 -13.41 56.40
N THR A 316 -20.05 -13.47 57.41
CA THR A 316 -19.62 -13.46 58.81
C THR A 316 -19.55 -14.91 59.30
N PRO A 317 -18.34 -15.49 59.43
CA PRO A 317 -18.16 -16.75 60.15
C PRO A 317 -18.59 -16.57 61.60
N CYS A 318 -19.30 -17.57 62.11
CA CYS A 318 -19.66 -17.72 63.51
C CYS A 318 -18.43 -17.54 64.42
N GLY A 319 -18.57 -16.70 65.43
CA GLY A 319 -17.83 -16.74 66.69
C GLY A 319 -18.81 -16.98 67.81
#